data_AF-A0A4S2FMZ5-F1
#
_entry.id   AF-A0A4S2FMZ5-F1
#
_cell.length_a   1.000
_cell.length_b   1.000
_cell.length_c   1.000
_cell.angle_alpha   90.00
_cell.angle_beta   90.00
_cell.angle_gamma   90.00
#
_symmetry.space_group_name_H-M   'P 1'
#
loop_
_entity.id
_entity.type
_entity.pdbx_description
1 polymer ?
#
loop_
_entity_poly.entity_id
_entity_poly.type
_entity_poly.pdbx_seq_one_letter_code
_entity_poly.pdbx_strand_id
1 'polypeptide(L)' 'MICLIQQRVNNTIKNELLKDMDFFSIKEVREAVTFYNNERPHMNLDGMTPAEATLCKGEIRKMWCSYREKALKNLMI' A
#
# COMPACT_ATOMS: atom_id res chain seq x y z
N MET A 1 -3.32 -14.66 -6.19
CA MET A 1 -3.71 -13.52 -5.33
C MET A 1 -2.56 -12.51 -5.15
N ILE A 2 -1.30 -12.94 -4.96
CA ILE A 2 -0.13 -12.05 -4.80
C ILE A 2 0.13 -11.14 -6.03
N CYS A 3 0.01 -11.68 -7.25
CA CYS A 3 0.34 -10.94 -8.49
C CYS A 3 -0.57 -9.72 -8.76
N LEU A 4 -1.86 -9.78 -8.36
CA LEU A 4 -2.82 -8.70 -8.58
C LEU A 4 -2.55 -7.48 -7.68
N ILE A 5 -2.05 -7.73 -6.47
CA ILE A 5 -1.65 -6.67 -5.53
C ILE A 5 -0.44 -5.93 -6.10
N GLN A 6 0.54 -6.67 -6.62
CA GLN A 6 1.73 -6.09 -7.27
C GLN A 6 1.35 -5.18 -8.46
N GLN A 7 0.45 -5.66 -9.32
CA GLN A 7 -0.04 -4.89 -10.48
C GLN A 7 -0.73 -3.60 -10.07
N ARG A 8 -1.57 -3.65 -9.03
CA ARG A 8 -2.27 -2.47 -8.51
C ARG A 8 -1.31 -1.45 -7.91
N VAL A 9 -0.34 -1.90 -7.13
CA VAL A 9 0.71 -1.03 -6.58
C VAL A 9 1.50 -0.36 -7.71
N ASN A 10 1.85 -1.12 -8.75
CA ASN A 10 2.59 -0.59 -9.89
C ASN A 10 1.78 0.47 -10.66
N ASN A 11 0.48 0.26 -10.82
CA ASN A 11 -0.42 1.26 -11.41
C ASN A 11 -0.54 2.51 -10.53
N THR A 12 -0.66 2.37 -9.21
CA THR A 12 -0.70 3.53 -8.30
C THR A 12 0.61 4.31 -8.35
N ILE A 13 1.76 3.64 -8.35
CA ILE A 13 3.06 4.32 -8.48
C ILE A 13 3.12 5.07 -9.81
N LYS A 14 2.86 4.40 -10.94
CA LYS A 14 3.02 5.01 -12.27
C LYS A 14 1.97 6.09 -12.59
N ASN A 15 0.71 5.85 -12.24
CA ASN A 15 -0.41 6.67 -12.70
C ASN A 15 -0.97 7.63 -11.65
N GLU A 16 -0.62 7.48 -10.37
CA GLU A 16 -1.08 8.39 -9.33
C GLU A 16 0.09 9.19 -8.73
N LEU A 17 1.21 8.53 -8.43
CA LEU A 17 2.34 9.18 -7.76
C LEU A 17 3.31 9.83 -8.75
N LEU A 18 3.71 9.09 -9.79
CA LEU A 18 4.72 9.52 -10.76
C LEU A 18 4.11 10.09 -12.04
N LYS A 19 2.79 10.26 -12.07
CA LYS A 19 2.10 10.79 -13.23
C LYS A 19 2.55 12.23 -13.44
N ASP A 20 3.05 12.50 -14.64
CA ASP A 20 3.60 13.79 -15.07
C ASP A 20 5.00 14.14 -14.52
N MET A 21 5.72 13.17 -13.96
CA MET A 21 7.15 13.33 -13.63
C MET A 21 8.04 12.74 -14.74
N ASP A 22 8.95 13.56 -15.25
CA ASP A 22 10.02 13.13 -16.14
C ASP A 22 11.26 12.72 -15.33
N PHE A 23 11.73 11.50 -15.57
CA PHE A 23 12.95 10.98 -14.96
C PHE A 23 14.08 10.98 -15.99
N PHE A 24 15.20 11.60 -15.65
CA PHE A 24 16.39 11.67 -16.48
C PHE A 24 17.47 10.70 -16.01
N SER A 25 17.29 10.09 -14.84
CA SER A 25 18.21 9.10 -14.28
C SER A 25 17.53 8.00 -13.47
N ILE A 26 18.18 6.83 -13.38
CA ILE A 26 17.76 5.72 -12.52
C ILE A 26 17.76 6.14 -11.04
N LYS A 27 18.60 7.12 -10.65
CA LYS A 27 18.69 7.61 -9.28
C LYS A 27 17.37 8.26 -8.84
N GLU A 28 16.79 9.11 -9.67
CA GLU A 28 15.51 9.79 -9.38
C GLU A 28 14.37 8.78 -9.23
N VAL A 29 14.36 7.73 -10.05
CA VAL A 29 13.39 6.63 -9.92
C VAL A 29 13.55 5.90 -8.57
N ARG A 30 14.80 5.65 -8.13
CA ARG A 30 15.06 5.01 -6.82
C ARG A 30 14.61 5.90 -5.67
N GLU A 31 14.83 7.21 -5.75
CA GLU A 31 14.38 8.16 -4.73
C GLU A 31 12.85 8.20 -4.65
N ALA A 32 12.15 8.25 -5.78
CA ALA A 32 10.68 8.23 -5.81
C ALA A 32 10.08 6.93 -5.24
N VAL A 33 10.71 5.78 -5.51
CA VAL A 33 10.30 4.49 -4.92
C VAL A 33 10.60 4.46 -3.41
N THR A 34 11.71 5.04 -2.97
CA THR A 34 12.06 5.14 -1.54
C THR A 34 11.05 6.01 -0.79
N PHE A 35 10.66 7.14 -1.38
CA PHE A 35 9.62 8.02 -0.88
C PHE A 35 8.28 7.29 -0.72
N TYR A 36 7.84 6.56 -1.75
CA TYR A 36 6.60 5.77 -1.67
C TYR A 36 6.62 4.76 -0.52
N ASN A 37 7.74 4.08 -0.29
CA ASN A 37 7.84 3.02 0.71
C ASN A 37 7.97 3.52 2.15
N ASN A 38 8.61 4.68 2.37
CA ASN A 38 8.99 5.13 3.72
C ASN A 38 8.34 6.45 4.15
N GLU A 39 7.84 7.26 3.23
CA GLU A 39 7.36 8.62 3.55
C GLU A 39 5.89 8.82 3.25
N ARG A 40 5.28 8.00 2.39
CA ARG A 40 3.86 8.13 2.05
C ARG A 40 2.99 7.44 3.10
N PRO A 41 2.22 8.18 3.92
CA PRO A 41 1.25 7.57 4.81
C PRO A 41 0.05 7.07 4.01
N HIS A 42 -0.35 5.81 4.24
CA HIS A 42 -1.54 5.25 3.62
C HIS A 42 -2.66 5.18 4.65
N MET A 43 -3.72 5.97 4.46
CA MET A 43 -4.94 5.92 5.31
C MET A 43 -5.51 4.51 5.46
N ASN A 44 -5.31 3.71 4.41
CA ASN A 44 -5.74 2.32 4.32
C ASN A 44 -4.94 1.34 5.20
N LEU A 45 -3.80 1.77 5.71
CA LEU A 45 -2.89 1.02 6.59
C LEU A 45 -2.81 1.69 7.98
N ASP A 46 -3.91 2.28 8.46
CA ASP A 46 -3.93 3.03 9.73
C ASP A 46 -2.97 4.25 9.72
N GLY A 47 -2.73 4.82 8.53
CA GLY A 47 -1.78 5.92 8.34
C GLY A 47 -0.32 5.46 8.21
N MET A 48 -0.03 4.16 8.32
CA MET A 48 1.33 3.64 8.18
C MET A 48 1.83 3.73 6.74
N THR A 49 3.15 3.83 6.63
CA THR A 49 3.88 3.64 5.38
C THR A 49 3.95 2.16 5.01
N PRO A 50 4.19 1.81 3.74
CA PRO A 50 4.35 0.41 3.34
C PRO A 50 5.44 -0.30 4.14
N ALA A 51 6.56 0.37 4.43
CA ALA A 51 7.65 -0.19 5.23
C ALA A 51 7.19 -0.51 6.67
N GLU A 52 6.50 0.42 7.33
CA GLU A 52 5.96 0.20 8.68
C GLU A 52 4.91 -0.91 8.70
N ALA A 53 4.02 -0.96 7.71
CA ALA A 53 3.00 -2.00 7.61
C ALA A 53 3.60 -3.40 7.42
N THR A 54 4.74 -3.52 6.72
CA THR A 54 5.45 -4.82 6.58
C THR A 54 6.08 -5.30 7.88
N LEU A 55 6.43 -4.38 8.79
CA LEU A 55 6.95 -4.70 10.12
C LEU A 55 5.83 -5.00 11.13
N CYS A 56 4.61 -4.56 10.83
CA CYS A 56 3.45 -4.80 11.68
C CYS A 56 3.08 -6.30 11.68
N LYS A 57 3.14 -6.93 12.85
CA LYS A 57 2.72 -8.33 13.05
C LYS A 57 1.38 -8.35 13.79
N GLY A 58 0.32 -8.74 13.09
CA GLY A 58 -1.04 -8.82 13.64
C GLY A 58 -2.10 -8.30 12.67
N GLU A 59 -3.31 -8.06 13.19
CA GLU A 59 -4.37 -7.43 12.38
C GLU A 59 -4.11 -5.93 12.24
N ILE A 60 -3.93 -5.47 10.99
CA ILE A 60 -3.92 -4.04 10.69
C ILE A 60 -5.33 -3.49 10.90
N ARG A 61 -5.46 -2.41 11.67
CA ARG A 61 -6.74 -1.71 11.82
C ARG A 61 -7.18 -1.15 10.48
N LYS A 62 -8.22 -1.75 9.93
CA LYS A 62 -8.89 -1.24 8.73
C LYS A 62 -9.86 -0.14 9.15
N MET A 63 -9.74 1.03 8.53
CA MET A 63 -10.68 2.13 8.75
C MET A 63 -12.02 1.92 8.02
N TRP A 64 -12.18 0.81 7.28
CA TRP A 64 -13.44 0.41 6.64
C TRP A 64 -14.00 -0.89 7.22
N CYS A 65 -15.33 -0.98 7.23
CA CYS A 65 -16.03 -2.20 7.59
C CYS A 65 -16.21 -3.10 6.37
N SER A 66 -15.62 -4.30 6.40
CA SER A 66 -15.94 -5.37 5.44
C SER A 66 -17.04 -6.27 6.01
N TYR A 67 -18.25 -6.20 5.44
CA TYR A 67 -19.37 -7.06 5.84
C TYR A 67 -19.06 -8.55 5.65
N ARG A 68 -18.30 -8.90 4.60
CA ARG A 68 -17.83 -10.27 4.35
C ARG A 68 -16.90 -10.75 5.46
N GLU A 69 -15.92 -9.95 5.86
CA GLU A 69 -14.98 -10.33 6.92
C GLU A 69 -15.70 -10.45 8.27
N LYS A 70 -16.67 -9.57 8.55
CA LYS A 70 -17.54 -9.68 9.74
C LYS A 70 -18.33 -11.00 9.73
N ALA A 71 -18.95 -11.35 8.60
CA ALA A 71 -19.69 -12.60 8.48
C ALA A 71 -18.78 -13.82 8.68
N LEU A 72 -17.58 -13.82 8.10
CA LEU A 72 -16.60 -14.90 8.26
C LEU A 72 -16.10 -15.02 9.69
N LYS A 73 -15.81 -13.91 10.38
CA LYS A 73 -15.45 -13.92 11.81
C LYS A 73 -16.58 -14.51 12.65
N ASN A 74 -17.84 -14.13 12.37
CA ASN A 74 -19.00 -14.68 13.09
C ASN A 74 -19.25 -16.18 12.82
N LEU A 75 -18.81 -16.70 11.67
CA LEU A 75 -18.86 -18.12 11.31
C LEU A 75 -17.75 -18.97 11.95
N MET A 76 -16.68 -18.32 12.42
CA MET A 76 -15.52 -18.95 13.05
C MET A 76 -15.61 -18.95 14.60
N ILE A 77 -16.74 -18.51 15.16
CA ILE A 77 -17.07 -18.54 16.60
C ILE A 77 -17.99 -19.73 16.87
#